data_AF-A0A919D6K7-F1
#
_entry.id   AF-A0A919D6K7-F1
#
_cell.length_a   1.000
_cell.length_b   1.000
_cell.length_c   1.000
_cell.angle_alpha   90.00
_cell.angle_beta   90.00
_cell.angle_gamma   90.00
#
_symmetry.space_group_name_H-M   'P 1'
#
loop_
_entity.id
_entity.type
_entity.pdbx_description
1 polymer ?
#
loop_
_entity_poly.entity_id
_entity_poly.type
_entity_poly.pdbx_seq_one_letter_code
_entity_poly.pdbx_strand_id
1 'polypeptide(L)'
;MPPSTDNTAKAPACLRQPAREQQPARVPAQRQAPPSPQATTMAGGPLNFPLPWHDTEIAAMEFQQITLPPQASTGWHYHHGPLLVTVHQGTLRRRLADGTVTAHAAGTSFVEPPGPANIHTGDNPDSTTVIL
;
A
#
# COMPACT_ATOMS: atom_id res chain seq x y z
N MET A 1 89.07 -33.63 -27.49
CA MET A 1 87.81 -34.16 -28.05
C MET A 1 86.64 -33.53 -27.27
N PRO A 2 85.58 -33.05 -27.96
CA PRO A 2 84.40 -32.35 -27.40
C PRO A 2 83.34 -33.39 -26.93
N PRO A 3 82.10 -33.11 -26.44
CA PRO A 3 81.08 -32.09 -26.82
C PRO A 3 80.55 -31.23 -25.64
N SER A 4 79.97 -30.04 -25.79
CA SER A 4 78.78 -29.56 -26.54
C SER A 4 77.42 -29.99 -25.96
N THR A 5 76.49 -29.03 -25.99
CA THR A 5 75.02 -29.07 -25.75
C THR A 5 74.59 -28.94 -24.28
N ASP A 6 73.50 -28.28 -23.91
CA ASP A 6 72.42 -27.63 -24.66
C ASP A 6 71.76 -26.61 -23.72
N ASN A 7 71.36 -25.45 -24.24
CA ASN A 7 70.74 -24.39 -23.47
C ASN A 7 69.24 -24.39 -23.80
N THR A 8 68.46 -25.22 -23.12
CA THR A 8 67.00 -25.26 -23.27
C THR A 8 66.34 -24.73 -22.00
N ALA A 9 66.03 -23.43 -22.01
CA ALA A 9 65.17 -22.84 -21.00
C ALA A 9 63.75 -23.41 -21.15
N LYS A 10 63.31 -24.15 -20.13
CA LYS A 10 61.96 -24.71 -20.03
C LYS A 10 60.98 -23.57 -19.72
N ALA A 11 60.08 -23.24 -20.66
CA ALA A 11 58.99 -22.32 -20.39
C ALA A 11 58.10 -22.87 -19.24
N PRO A 12 57.61 -22.03 -18.30
CA PRO A 12 56.72 -22.50 -17.26
C PRO A 12 55.38 -22.91 -17.87
N ALA A 13 54.86 -24.04 -17.41
CA ALA A 13 53.56 -24.54 -17.81
C ALA A 13 52.47 -23.49 -17.50
N CYS A 14 51.66 -23.15 -18.50
CA CYS A 14 50.48 -22.31 -18.33
C CYS A 14 49.47 -23.06 -17.45
N LEU A 15 49.41 -22.72 -16.16
CA LEU A 15 48.38 -23.18 -15.24
C LEU A 15 47.02 -22.67 -15.75
N ARG A 16 46.19 -23.59 -16.28
CA ARG A 16 44.79 -23.29 -16.61
C ARG A 16 44.06 -22.93 -15.31
N GLN A 17 43.63 -21.68 -15.18
CA GLN A 17 42.67 -21.29 -14.14
C GLN A 17 41.36 -22.04 -14.39
N PRO A 18 40.70 -22.59 -13.35
CA PRO A 18 39.36 -23.12 -13.52
C PRO A 18 38.42 -22.00 -13.93
N ALA A 19 37.49 -22.30 -14.85
CA ALA A 19 36.48 -21.36 -15.30
C ALA A 19 35.73 -20.81 -14.07
N ARG A 20 35.74 -19.49 -13.92
CA ARG A 20 34.98 -18.81 -12.87
C ARG A 20 33.51 -19.02 -13.20
N GLU A 21 32.84 -19.90 -12.47
CA GLU A 21 31.42 -20.14 -12.63
C GLU A 21 30.68 -18.83 -12.34
N GLN A 22 30.11 -18.24 -13.38
CA GLN A 22 29.41 -16.96 -13.27
C GLN A 22 28.13 -17.20 -12.48
N GLN A 23 28.08 -16.65 -11.26
CA GLN A 23 26.87 -16.65 -10.45
C GLN A 23 25.75 -15.97 -11.25
N PRO A 24 24.58 -16.62 -11.44
CA PRO A 24 23.52 -16.04 -12.25
C PRO A 24 23.08 -14.71 -11.63
N ALA A 25 22.83 -13.71 -12.48
CA ALA A 25 22.35 -12.42 -12.06
C ALA A 25 21.07 -12.57 -11.22
N ARG A 26 21.04 -11.95 -10.03
CA ARG A 26 19.88 -11.96 -9.14
C ARG A 26 18.75 -11.20 -9.87
N VAL A 27 17.70 -11.91 -10.28
CA VAL A 27 16.52 -11.28 -10.87
C VAL A 27 15.93 -10.33 -9.81
N PRO A 28 15.70 -9.04 -10.13
CA PRO A 28 15.05 -8.14 -9.18
C PRO A 28 13.66 -8.69 -8.88
N ALA A 29 13.35 -8.84 -7.59
CA ALA A 29 12.03 -9.29 -7.15
C ALA A 29 10.98 -8.33 -7.73
N GLN A 30 9.99 -8.87 -8.47
CA GLN A 30 8.85 -8.09 -8.92
C GLN A 30 8.16 -7.50 -7.68
N ARG A 31 8.01 -6.17 -7.67
CA ARG A 31 7.32 -5.46 -6.61
C ARG A 31 5.85 -5.88 -6.68
N GLN A 32 5.39 -6.68 -5.72
CA GLN A 32 3.98 -7.05 -5.62
C GLN A 32 3.14 -5.78 -5.46
N ALA A 33 1.99 -5.73 -6.14
CA ALA A 33 1.03 -4.64 -5.94
C ALA A 33 0.63 -4.62 -4.45
N PRO A 34 0.49 -3.44 -3.83
CA PRO A 34 0.00 -3.37 -2.47
C PRO A 34 -1.38 -4.03 -2.39
N PRO A 35 -1.67 -4.72 -1.29
CA PRO A 35 -2.96 -5.34 -1.08
C PRO A 35 -4.08 -4.28 -1.10
N SER A 36 -5.25 -4.66 -1.64
CA SER A 36 -6.41 -3.77 -1.70
C SER A 36 -7.19 -3.76 -0.38
N PRO A 37 -7.76 -2.61 0.02
CA PRO A 37 -8.76 -2.56 1.08
C PRO A 37 -9.98 -3.45 0.77
N GLN A 38 -10.61 -3.96 1.81
CA GLN A 38 -11.84 -4.75 1.74
C GLN A 38 -12.94 -4.03 2.50
N ALA A 39 -14.05 -3.73 1.83
CA ALA A 39 -15.23 -3.13 2.45
C ALA A 39 -16.32 -4.19 2.60
N THR A 40 -16.92 -4.29 3.79
CA THR A 40 -18.06 -5.16 4.08
C THR A 40 -19.20 -4.33 4.64
N THR A 41 -20.35 -4.33 3.98
CA THR A 41 -21.56 -3.71 4.51
C THR A 41 -22.10 -4.54 5.67
N MET A 42 -22.17 -3.90 6.83
CA MET A 42 -22.64 -4.52 8.08
C MET A 42 -24.15 -4.33 8.25
N ALA A 43 -24.66 -3.17 7.87
CA ALA A 43 -26.08 -2.83 7.90
C ALA A 43 -26.36 -1.70 6.91
N GLY A 44 -27.61 -1.62 6.43
CA GLY A 44 -28.04 -0.54 5.55
C GLY A 44 -29.54 -0.36 5.62
N GLY A 45 -30.01 0.88 5.40
CA GLY A 45 -31.44 1.14 5.37
C GLY A 45 -31.81 2.62 5.32
N PRO A 46 -33.10 2.92 5.18
CA PRO A 46 -33.60 4.29 5.17
C PRO A 46 -33.40 4.96 6.54
N LEU A 47 -32.90 6.19 6.54
CA LEU A 47 -32.98 7.10 7.69
C LEU A 47 -34.35 7.75 7.68
N ASN A 48 -35.22 7.25 8.54
CA ASN A 48 -36.52 7.84 8.80
C ASN A 48 -36.36 8.98 9.82
N PHE A 49 -35.77 10.09 9.38
CA PHE A 49 -35.67 11.31 10.17
C PHE A 49 -36.64 12.37 9.63
N PRO A 50 -37.63 12.84 10.42
CA PRO A 50 -38.53 13.90 9.96
C PRO A 50 -37.74 15.21 9.91
N LEU A 51 -37.27 15.59 8.72
CA LEU A 51 -36.69 16.91 8.51
C LEU A 51 -37.83 17.91 8.27
N PRO A 52 -38.01 18.95 9.10
CA PRO A 52 -39.16 19.86 9.03
C PRO A 52 -39.24 20.72 7.74
N TRP A 53 -38.32 20.56 6.78
CA TRP A 53 -38.18 21.43 5.62
C TRP A 53 -37.95 20.70 4.28
N HIS A 54 -38.18 19.39 4.19
CA HIS A 54 -37.92 18.64 2.94
C HIS A 54 -38.99 17.59 2.64
N ASP A 55 -39.47 17.57 1.40
CA ASP A 55 -40.43 16.59 0.86
C ASP A 55 -39.74 15.40 0.18
N THR A 56 -38.41 15.34 0.15
CA THR A 56 -37.69 14.25 -0.55
C THR A 56 -37.19 13.20 0.43
N GLU A 57 -37.86 12.07 0.30
CA GLU A 57 -37.61 10.73 0.81
C GLU A 57 -36.13 10.38 1.05
N ILE A 58 -35.86 9.93 2.28
CA ILE A 58 -34.89 8.88 2.61
C ILE A 58 -33.43 9.21 2.25
N ALA A 59 -32.70 9.78 3.19
CA ALA A 59 -31.26 9.55 3.25
C ALA A 59 -31.06 8.07 3.66
N ALA A 60 -30.38 7.25 2.85
CA ALA A 60 -29.99 5.91 3.31
C ALA A 60 -28.74 6.02 4.20
N MET A 61 -28.68 5.21 5.26
CA MET A 61 -27.47 5.01 6.05
C MET A 61 -26.93 3.62 5.76
N GLU A 62 -25.62 3.54 5.57
CA GLU A 62 -24.89 2.28 5.54
C GLU A 62 -23.80 2.30 6.60
N PHE A 63 -23.68 1.19 7.32
CA PHE A 63 -22.54 0.90 8.17
C PHE A 63 -21.65 -0.06 7.41
N GLN A 64 -20.40 0.32 7.18
CA GLN A 64 -19.41 -0.52 6.54
C GLN A 64 -18.22 -0.71 7.48
N GLN A 65 -17.67 -1.92 7.49
CA GLN A 65 -16.35 -2.18 8.04
C GLN A 65 -15.35 -2.18 6.88
N ILE A 66 -14.27 -1.41 7.01
CA ILE A 66 -13.20 -1.39 6.00
C ILE A 66 -11.91 -1.91 6.61
N THR A 67 -11.41 -3.01 6.06
CA THR A 67 -10.13 -3.61 6.45
C THR A 67 -9.06 -3.18 5.47
N LEU A 68 -8.03 -2.47 5.96
CA LEU A 68 -6.85 -2.10 5.18
C LEU A 68 -5.67 -2.99 5.62
N PRO A 69 -5.23 -3.94 4.79
CA PRO A 69 -4.01 -4.70 5.07
C PRO A 69 -2.77 -3.77 5.15
N PRO A 70 -1.63 -4.28 5.66
CA PRO A 70 -0.39 -3.50 5.69
C PRO A 70 -0.06 -2.88 4.33
N GLN A 71 0.30 -1.60 4.32
CA GLN A 71 0.64 -0.83 3.11
C GLN A 71 -0.50 -0.61 2.10
N ALA A 72 -1.75 -0.97 2.44
CA ALA A 72 -2.91 -0.74 1.58
C ALA A 72 -3.29 0.75 1.52
N SER A 73 -3.95 1.14 0.44
CA SER A 73 -4.49 2.47 0.23
C SER A 73 -5.87 2.38 -0.41
N THR A 74 -6.78 3.26 -0.02
CA THR A 74 -8.09 3.42 -0.67
C THR A 74 -7.97 4.02 -2.08
N GLY A 75 -6.82 4.64 -2.40
CA GLY A 75 -6.66 5.48 -3.58
C GLY A 75 -7.33 6.85 -3.41
N TRP A 76 -7.05 7.75 -4.36
CA TRP A 76 -7.64 9.09 -4.41
C TRP A 76 -9.10 9.03 -4.87
N HIS A 77 -10.01 9.54 -4.06
CA HIS A 77 -11.44 9.53 -4.33
C HIS A 77 -12.17 10.64 -3.56
N TYR A 78 -13.49 10.73 -3.73
CA TYR A 78 -14.41 11.52 -2.93
C TYR A 78 -15.73 10.76 -2.78
N HIS A 79 -16.61 11.21 -1.88
CA HIS A 79 -17.91 10.57 -1.63
C HIS A 79 -19.08 11.44 -2.08
N HIS A 80 -20.21 10.83 -2.41
CA HIS A 80 -21.44 11.56 -2.72
C HIS A 80 -22.17 12.05 -1.46
N GLY A 81 -22.07 11.31 -0.34
CA GLY A 81 -22.62 11.68 0.97
C GLY A 81 -21.51 11.85 2.02
N PRO A 82 -21.82 12.49 3.17
CA PRO A 82 -20.86 12.59 4.28
C PRO A 82 -20.61 11.21 4.90
N LEU A 83 -19.37 10.95 5.33
CA LEU A 83 -19.02 9.78 6.14
C LEU A 83 -18.63 10.19 7.55
N LEU A 84 -19.08 9.43 8.55
CA LEU A 84 -18.50 9.43 9.90
C LEU A 84 -17.62 8.18 10.01
N VAL A 85 -16.31 8.38 10.10
CA VAL A 85 -15.33 7.29 10.15
C VAL A 85 -14.84 7.16 11.59
N THR A 86 -14.72 5.93 12.08
CA THR A 86 -14.05 5.63 13.35
C THR A 86 -12.91 4.67 13.08
N VAL A 87 -11.72 4.92 13.61
CA VAL A 87 -10.62 3.96 13.50
C VAL A 87 -10.78 2.95 14.63
N HIS A 88 -11.18 1.73 14.32
CA HIS A 88 -11.32 0.66 15.31
C HIS A 88 -9.97 0.06 15.70
N GLN A 89 -9.08 -0.17 14.74
CA GLN A 89 -7.74 -0.76 14.95
C GLN A 89 -6.68 -0.07 14.09
N GLY A 90 -5.46 0.08 14.62
CA GLY A 90 -4.30 0.60 13.89
C GLY A 90 -4.29 2.13 13.77
N THR A 91 -3.56 2.64 12.77
CA THR A 91 -3.50 4.07 12.44
C THR A 91 -3.79 4.29 10.95
N LEU A 92 -4.84 5.06 10.65
CA LEU A 92 -5.12 5.51 9.29
C LEU A 92 -4.39 6.83 9.02
N ARG A 93 -3.61 6.91 7.95
CA ARG A 93 -3.07 8.18 7.44
C ARG A 93 -3.97 8.71 6.33
N ARG A 94 -4.62 9.84 6.56
CA ARG A 94 -5.45 10.55 5.59
C ARG A 94 -4.65 11.66 4.92
N ARG A 95 -4.72 11.74 3.58
CA ARG A 95 -4.11 12.81 2.79
C ARG A 95 -5.19 13.49 1.95
N LEU A 96 -5.25 14.82 2.01
CA LEU A 96 -6.18 15.65 1.25
C LEU A 96 -5.50 16.22 0.00
N ALA A 97 -6.31 16.61 -0.98
CA ALA A 97 -5.81 17.16 -2.25
C ALA A 97 -5.05 18.50 -2.09
N ASP A 98 -5.28 19.24 -1.00
CA ASP A 98 -4.54 20.46 -0.66
C ASP A 98 -3.15 20.20 -0.03
N GLY A 99 -2.79 18.92 0.14
CA GLY A 99 -1.52 18.50 0.76
C GLY A 99 -1.61 18.29 2.27
N THR A 100 -2.74 18.55 2.92
CA THR A 100 -2.94 18.25 4.34
C THR A 100 -2.81 16.75 4.60
N VAL A 101 -2.08 16.39 5.66
CA VAL A 101 -1.87 15.00 6.09
C VAL A 101 -2.19 14.86 7.57
N THR A 102 -3.08 13.94 7.90
CA THR A 102 -3.50 13.67 9.28
C THR A 102 -3.40 12.18 9.59
N ALA A 103 -2.90 11.84 10.78
CA ALA A 103 -2.93 10.47 11.29
C ALA A 103 -4.09 10.32 12.29
N HIS A 104 -4.90 9.30 12.09
CA HIS A 104 -6.04 8.94 12.94
C HIS A 104 -5.72 7.60 13.60
N ALA A 105 -5.44 7.63 14.90
CA ALA A 105 -5.17 6.43 15.69
C ALA A 105 -6.47 5.74 16.10
N ALA A 106 -6.38 4.45 16.47
CA ALA A 106 -7.50 3.69 17.04
C ALA A 106 -8.22 4.46 18.16
N GLY A 107 -9.55 4.41 18.14
CA GLY A 107 -10.42 5.13 19.07
C GLY A 107 -10.75 6.57 18.65
N THR A 108 -10.18 7.09 17.55
CA THR A 108 -10.53 8.41 17.02
C THR A 108 -11.62 8.32 15.96
N SER A 109 -12.43 9.37 15.85
CA SER A 109 -13.44 9.52 14.81
C SER A 109 -13.32 10.87 14.11
N PHE A 110 -13.72 10.93 12.85
CA PHE A 110 -13.70 12.15 12.04
C PHE A 110 -14.77 12.10 10.94
N VAL A 111 -15.06 13.26 10.35
CA VAL A 111 -16.03 13.40 9.26
C VAL A 111 -15.31 13.63 7.94
N GLU A 112 -15.75 12.94 6.91
CA GLU A 112 -15.36 13.19 5.52
C GLU A 112 -16.53 13.89 4.80
N PRO A 113 -16.39 15.17 4.42
CA PRO A 113 -17.46 15.88 3.75
C PRO A 113 -17.70 15.37 2.32
N PRO A 114 -18.93 15.48 1.79
CA PRO A 114 -19.25 15.03 0.44
C PRO A 114 -18.66 15.93 -0.64
N GLY A 115 -18.61 15.41 -1.86
CA GLY A 115 -18.42 16.18 -3.09
C GLY A 115 -16.96 16.32 -3.55
N PRO A 116 -16.77 16.80 -4.79
CA PRO A 116 -15.47 16.78 -5.48
C PRO A 116 -14.43 17.75 -4.91
N ALA A 117 -14.83 18.70 -4.05
CA ALA A 117 -13.88 19.55 -3.32
C ALA A 117 -13.13 18.79 -2.21
N ASN A 118 -13.60 17.61 -1.83
CA ASN A 118 -13.10 16.82 -0.70
C ASN A 118 -12.34 15.57 -1.16
N ILE A 119 -11.52 15.69 -2.21
CA ILE A 119 -10.71 14.58 -2.70
C ILE A 119 -9.64 14.19 -1.67
N HIS A 120 -9.57 12.91 -1.34
CA HIS A 120 -8.63 12.39 -0.35
C HIS A 120 -8.26 10.92 -0.61
N THR A 121 -7.28 10.42 0.14
CA THR A 121 -6.88 9.01 0.20
C THR A 121 -6.57 8.62 1.64
N GLY A 122 -6.97 7.42 2.04
CA GLY A 122 -6.61 6.79 3.30
C GLY A 122 -5.58 5.69 3.06
N ASP A 123 -4.44 5.77 3.74
CA ASP A 123 -3.40 4.75 3.68
C ASP A 123 -3.18 4.10 5.03
N ASN A 124 -2.82 2.82 5.01
CA ASN A 124 -2.23 2.13 6.14
C ASN A 124 -0.69 2.12 5.98
N PRO A 125 0.05 3.02 6.65
CA PRO A 125 1.50 3.10 6.52
C PRO A 125 2.25 2.00 7.30
N ASP A 126 1.55 1.20 8.09
CA ASP A 126 2.16 0.29 9.06
C ASP A 126 2.23 -1.15 8.55
N SER A 127 2.88 -2.02 9.34
CA SER A 127 3.00 -3.45 9.09
C SER A 127 1.85 -4.28 9.68
N THR A 128 0.85 -3.62 10.26
CA THR A 128 -0.33 -4.25 10.89
C THR A 128 -1.60 -3.78 10.23
N THR A 129 -2.69 -4.54 10.39
CA THR A 129 -3.98 -4.21 9.77
C THR A 129 -4.64 -3.02 10.44
N VAL A 130 -5.23 -2.13 9.63
CA VAL A 130 -6.17 -1.10 10.05
C VAL A 130 -7.60 -1.57 9.82
N ILE A 131 -8.47 -1.31 10.79
CA ILE A 131 -9.92 -1.57 10.68
C ILE A 131 -10.63 -0.24 10.95
N LEU A 132 -11.49 0.16 10.01
CA LEU A 132 -12.43 1.27 10.11
C LEU A 132 -13.85 0.74 10.30
#